data_AF-A0A7Z2VC19-F1
#
_entry.id   AF-A0A7Z2VC19-F1
#
_cell.length_a   1.000
_cell.length_b   1.000
_cell.length_c   1.000
_cell.angle_alpha   90.00
_cell.angle_beta   90.00
_cell.angle_gamma   90.00
#
_symmetry.space_group_name_H-M   'P 1'
#
loop_
_entity.id
_entity.type
_entity.pdbx_description
1 polymer ?
#
loop_
_entity_poly.entity_id
_entity_poly.type
_entity_poly.pdbx_seq_one_letter_code
_entity_poly.pdbx_strand_id
1 'polypeptide(L)'
;MRKDPIEWLLRGLYSALLYLLLPITVYHLVWRGFRVREYFNRWNERYASYTHACGRPRVWVHAVSVGEVNAAAPLVNALRAQRPDIRWVITTITPTGSERVRAVWGDAVDHVYLPYDVPGSVGRFLEHFRPRLALILETELWPNMLFGCRDRKIPLYILNARLSARSLRGYRVLAPLISRALRTVTCVAAQSQDDAERFLTLGARPEQVVALGNLKFDIAAPDQLQALVTQFRTHVPATRPVWIAASTHEGEEAAVADIHARLLVEFPDLLLLWAPRHPERFPKVEALARERGWRVATRRVQQWPQARDKVFVLDTLGELMSFYACAQVAFVGGSLQPIGGHNLLEPAAVGTPAVTGPHLHNFSEISRRMREADAVAICEDADCVYRDLARLLGDPAQREAMAAAGLALVANGKGAVARTLVQIAQDLPPVATEGVMS
;
A
#
# COMPACT_ATOMS: atom_id res chain seq x y z
N MET A 1 -16.55 -15.88 30.23
CA MET A 1 -16.04 -17.20 29.77
C MET A 1 -15.08 -17.74 30.84
N ARG A 2 -15.30 -18.95 31.34
CA ARG A 2 -14.31 -19.65 32.18
C ARG A 2 -12.99 -19.67 31.42
N LYS A 3 -11.91 -19.17 32.03
CA LYS A 3 -10.57 -19.18 31.42
C LYS A 3 -10.16 -20.63 31.21
N ASP A 4 -9.98 -21.04 29.96
CA ASP A 4 -9.45 -22.36 29.60
C ASP A 4 -8.11 -22.54 30.32
N PRO A 5 -7.95 -23.53 31.22
CA PRO A 5 -6.70 -23.76 31.94
C PRO A 5 -5.50 -23.92 30.99
N ILE A 6 -5.74 -24.50 29.81
CA ILE A 6 -4.72 -24.68 28.77
C ILE A 6 -4.33 -23.32 28.18
N GLU A 7 -5.31 -22.43 27.93
CA GLU A 7 -5.02 -21.06 27.48
C GLU A 7 -4.17 -20.33 28.51
N TRP A 8 -4.52 -20.40 29.79
CA TRP A 8 -3.78 -19.70 30.85
C TRP A 8 -2.33 -20.18 30.92
N LEU A 9 -2.11 -21.49 30.87
CA LEU A 9 -0.77 -22.07 30.85
C LEU A 9 0.03 -21.65 29.60
N LEU A 10 -0.54 -21.83 28.41
CA LEU A 10 0.16 -21.54 27.15
C LEU A 10 0.44 -20.04 26.98
N ARG A 11 -0.52 -19.18 27.30
CA ARG A 11 -0.36 -17.72 27.28
C ARG A 11 0.66 -17.27 28.33
N GLY A 12 0.66 -17.90 29.51
CA GLY A 12 1.64 -17.67 30.56
C GLY A 12 3.07 -17.99 30.12
N LEU A 13 3.29 -19.19 29.57
CA LEU A 13 4.60 -19.61 29.04
C LEU A 13 5.09 -18.71 27.92
N TYR A 14 4.22 -18.38 26.96
CA TYR A 14 4.52 -17.44 25.88
C TYR A 14 4.93 -16.06 26.43
N SER A 15 4.18 -15.54 27.41
CA SER A 15 4.47 -14.24 28.02
C SER A 15 5.78 -14.26 28.81
N ALA A 16 6.05 -15.33 29.56
CA ALA A 16 7.30 -15.50 30.31
C ALA A 16 8.51 -15.51 29.38
N LEU A 17 8.42 -16.24 28.26
CA LEU A 17 9.45 -16.23 27.23
C LEU A 17 9.67 -14.83 26.65
N LEU A 18 8.62 -14.08 26.33
CA LEU A 18 8.76 -12.72 25.82
C LEU A 18 9.37 -11.76 26.83
N TYR A 19 9.06 -11.88 28.13
CA TYR A 19 9.73 -11.10 29.16
C TYR A 19 11.22 -11.44 29.25
N LEU A 20 11.59 -12.72 29.12
CA LEU A 20 12.99 -13.15 29.09
C LEU A 20 13.74 -12.58 27.87
N LEU A 21 13.06 -12.46 26.72
CA LEU A 21 13.60 -11.90 25.49
C LEU A 21 13.58 -10.36 25.45
N LEU A 22 12.97 -9.69 26.42
CA LEU A 22 12.83 -8.24 26.43
C LEU A 22 14.18 -7.48 26.36
N PRO A 23 15.25 -7.88 27.09
CA PRO A 23 16.56 -7.24 26.96
C PRO A 23 17.16 -7.35 25.54
N ILE A 24 16.87 -8.44 24.83
CA ILE A 24 17.31 -8.64 23.44
C ILE A 24 16.62 -7.64 22.52
N THR A 25 15.38 -7.25 22.81
CA THR A 25 14.70 -6.22 22.01
C THR A 25 15.41 -4.87 22.10
N VAL A 26 15.91 -4.49 23.27
CA VAL A 26 16.71 -3.26 23.46
C VAL A 26 18.01 -3.35 22.66
N TYR A 27 18.73 -4.48 22.77
CA TYR A 27 19.93 -4.72 21.98
C TYR A 27 19.66 -4.62 20.48
N HIS A 28 18.55 -5.21 20.00
CA HIS A 28 18.15 -5.14 18.60
C HIS A 28 17.89 -3.70 18.14
N LEU A 29 17.20 -2.89 18.95
CA LEU A 29 16.95 -1.47 18.64
C LEU A 29 18.25 -0.67 18.54
N VAL A 30 19.19 -0.87 19.47
CA VAL A 30 20.51 -0.23 19.45
C VAL A 30 21.29 -0.64 18.21
N TRP A 31 21.37 -1.95 17.95
CA TRP A 31 22.10 -2.50 16.80
C TRP A 31 21.53 -2.01 15.47
N ARG A 32 20.19 -2.00 15.32
CA ARG A 32 19.52 -1.42 14.16
C ARG A 32 19.74 0.09 14.05
N GLY A 33 19.76 0.79 15.18
CA GLY A 33 20.02 2.22 15.30
C GLY A 33 21.30 2.67 14.59
N PHE A 34 22.36 1.86 14.65
CA PHE A 34 23.61 2.16 13.95
C PHE A 34 23.50 2.18 12.42
N ARG A 35 22.50 1.50 11.85
CA ARG A 35 22.21 1.54 10.40
C ARG A 35 21.11 2.52 10.05
N VAL A 36 20.09 2.62 10.90
CA VAL A 36 18.87 3.43 10.70
C VAL A 36 18.60 4.17 12.00
N ARG A 37 18.99 5.45 12.06
CA ARG A 37 19.09 6.25 13.29
C ARG A 37 17.75 6.44 13.99
N GLU A 38 16.65 6.38 13.25
CA GLU A 38 15.28 6.48 13.73
C GLU A 38 14.93 5.39 14.74
N TYR A 39 15.64 4.25 14.73
CA TYR A 39 15.47 3.21 15.73
C TYR A 39 15.93 3.63 17.13
N PHE A 40 16.74 4.68 17.30
CA PHE A 40 17.09 5.23 18.61
C PHE A 40 15.99 6.09 19.24
N ASN A 41 14.94 6.43 18.47
CA ASN A 41 13.88 7.32 18.91
C ASN A 41 12.65 6.54 19.40
N ARG A 42 11.84 7.18 20.26
CA ARG A 42 10.48 6.75 20.64
C ARG A 42 10.41 5.32 21.23
N TRP A 43 11.44 4.88 21.95
CA TRP A 43 11.46 3.55 22.58
C TRP A 43 10.32 3.36 23.58
N ASN A 44 9.96 4.43 24.28
CA ASN A 44 8.87 4.47 25.25
C ASN A 44 7.55 3.93 24.66
N GLU A 45 7.23 4.22 23.40
CA GLU A 45 6.03 3.74 22.73
C GLU A 45 6.02 2.21 22.57
N ARG A 46 7.17 1.61 22.27
CA ARG A 46 7.34 0.15 22.13
C ARG A 46 7.15 -0.59 23.45
N TYR A 47 7.22 0.12 24.58
CA TYR A 47 6.90 -0.38 25.91
C TYR A 47 5.58 0.20 26.45
N ALA A 48 4.77 0.85 25.60
CA ALA A 48 3.54 1.52 25.98
C ALA A 48 3.67 2.46 27.18
N SER A 49 4.74 3.26 27.18
CA SER A 49 4.97 4.34 28.13
C SER A 49 4.67 5.68 27.43
N TYR A 50 3.49 6.23 27.73
CA TYR A 50 2.97 7.45 27.11
C TYR A 50 2.87 8.56 28.15
N THR A 51 3.42 9.73 27.83
CA THR A 51 3.47 10.90 28.72
C THR A 51 2.30 11.88 28.51
N HIS A 52 1.61 11.79 27.37
CA HIS A 52 0.56 12.73 26.97
C HIS A 52 -0.82 12.09 27.07
N ALA A 53 -1.81 12.83 27.55
CA ALA A 53 -3.20 12.40 27.50
C ALA A 53 -3.68 12.34 26.04
N CYS A 54 -4.20 11.18 25.62
CA CYS A 54 -4.68 11.00 24.26
C CYS A 54 -6.14 11.46 24.11
N GLY A 55 -6.51 11.96 22.94
CA GLY A 55 -7.87 12.41 22.58
C GLY A 55 -8.92 11.28 22.47
N ARG A 56 -8.69 10.14 23.12
CA ARG A 56 -9.52 8.92 23.15
C ARG A 56 -9.89 8.44 21.73
N PRO A 57 -8.92 7.99 20.92
CA PRO A 57 -9.17 7.41 19.61
C PRO A 57 -10.09 6.21 19.75
N ARG A 58 -11.14 6.17 18.92
CA ARG A 58 -12.20 5.16 19.02
C ARG A 58 -11.93 3.98 18.10
N VAL A 59 -11.09 4.14 17.08
CA VAL A 59 -10.67 3.06 16.18
C VAL A 59 -9.14 2.98 16.15
N TRP A 60 -8.63 1.77 16.35
CA TRP A 60 -7.21 1.46 16.23
C TRP A 60 -6.96 0.68 14.95
N VAL A 61 -6.00 1.14 14.14
CA VAL A 61 -5.49 0.43 12.96
C VAL A 61 -4.04 0.03 13.21
N HIS A 62 -3.69 -1.24 12.99
CA HIS A 62 -2.30 -1.68 12.99
C HIS A 62 -1.85 -2.03 11.58
N ALA A 63 -0.76 -1.39 11.12
CA ALA A 63 -0.13 -1.61 9.82
C ALA A 63 1.39 -1.68 10.02
N VAL A 64 1.99 -2.87 9.95
CA VAL A 64 3.37 -3.11 10.39
C VAL A 64 4.43 -2.32 9.63
N SER A 65 4.27 -2.16 8.31
CA SER A 65 5.22 -1.51 7.41
C SER A 65 4.56 -0.56 6.41
N VAL A 66 5.38 0.04 5.52
CA VAL A 66 4.93 0.92 4.43
C VAL A 66 3.88 0.23 3.54
N GLY A 67 4.06 -1.06 3.25
CA GLY A 67 3.17 -1.83 2.40
C GLY A 67 1.76 -1.93 3.00
N GLU A 68 1.65 -2.23 4.29
CA GLU A 68 0.38 -2.33 5.00
C GLU A 68 -0.24 -0.96 5.24
N VAL A 69 0.56 0.09 5.44
CA VAL A 69 0.05 1.46 5.54
C VAL A 69 -0.62 1.86 4.22
N ASN A 70 0.02 1.57 3.09
CA ASN A 70 -0.59 1.81 1.77
C ASN A 70 -1.85 0.96 1.54
N ALA A 71 -1.86 -0.29 2.01
CA ALA A 71 -3.03 -1.16 1.91
C ALA A 71 -4.21 -0.68 2.78
N ALA A 72 -3.93 -0.09 3.93
CA ALA A 72 -4.95 0.48 4.82
C ALA A 72 -5.51 1.82 4.31
N ALA A 73 -4.74 2.56 3.51
CA ALA A 73 -5.07 3.93 3.14
C ALA A 73 -6.45 4.12 2.49
N PRO A 74 -6.86 3.29 1.48
CA PRO A 74 -8.19 3.41 0.89
C PRO A 74 -9.32 3.26 1.92
N LEU A 75 -9.21 2.27 2.81
CA LEU A 75 -10.21 1.99 3.83
C LEU A 75 -10.29 3.13 4.87
N VAL A 76 -9.15 3.56 5.40
CA VAL A 76 -9.08 4.63 6.40
C VAL A 76 -9.61 5.95 5.82
N ASN A 77 -9.25 6.28 4.58
CA ASN A 77 -9.71 7.50 3.93
C ASN A 77 -11.22 7.48 3.67
N ALA A 78 -11.76 6.35 3.20
CA ALA A 78 -13.20 6.18 3.00
C ALA A 78 -13.97 6.35 4.32
N LEU A 79 -13.50 5.73 5.41
CA LEU A 79 -14.14 5.84 6.72
C LEU A 79 -14.02 7.24 7.30
N ARG A 80 -12.87 7.91 7.15
CA ARG A 80 -12.71 9.30 7.63
C ARG A 80 -13.61 10.28 6.89
N ALA A 81 -13.84 10.05 5.59
CA ALA A 81 -14.79 10.85 4.82
C ALA A 81 -16.25 10.63 5.29
N GLN A 82 -16.63 9.38 5.59
CA GLN A 82 -17.99 9.05 6.06
C GLN A 82 -18.23 9.36 7.55
N ARG A 83 -17.19 9.27 8.38
CA ARG A 83 -17.23 9.38 9.85
C ARG A 83 -16.09 10.27 10.36
N PRO A 84 -16.14 11.59 10.08
CA PRO A 84 -15.12 12.53 10.53
C PRO A 84 -15.07 12.69 12.06
N ASP A 85 -16.12 12.24 12.78
CA ASP A 85 -16.21 12.23 14.24
C ASP A 85 -15.27 11.19 14.90
N ILE A 86 -14.82 10.18 14.15
CA ILE A 86 -13.97 9.12 14.68
C ILE A 86 -12.52 9.62 14.71
N ARG A 87 -11.92 9.63 15.90
CA ARG A 87 -10.47 9.71 16.06
C ARG A 87 -9.81 8.33 15.90
N TRP A 88 -8.65 8.33 15.24
CA TRP A 88 -7.92 7.15 14.84
C TRP A 88 -6.56 7.11 15.53
N VAL A 89 -6.15 5.93 15.97
CA VAL A 89 -4.74 5.65 16.28
C VAL A 89 -4.22 4.62 15.30
N ILE A 90 -3.11 4.94 14.63
CA ILE A 90 -2.42 4.04 13.72
C ILE A 90 -1.12 3.59 14.37
N THR A 91 -0.90 2.28 14.42
CA THR A 91 0.37 1.72 14.92
C THR A 91 1.17 1.06 13.82
N THR A 92 2.49 1.27 13.86
CA THR A 92 3.46 0.64 12.95
C THR A 92 4.58 -0.02 13.76
N ILE A 93 5.44 -0.84 13.16
CA ILE A 93 6.67 -1.33 13.82
C ILE A 93 7.91 -0.66 13.23
N THR A 94 7.90 -0.39 11.93
CA THR A 94 9.06 0.13 11.19
C THR A 94 9.11 1.66 11.16
N PRO A 95 10.30 2.30 11.16
CA PRO A 95 10.44 3.74 10.97
C PRO A 95 9.87 4.24 9.65
N THR A 96 10.12 3.52 8.56
CA THR A 96 9.58 3.85 7.23
C THR A 96 8.04 3.79 7.20
N GLY A 97 7.43 2.83 7.90
CA GLY A 97 5.99 2.82 8.13
C GLY A 97 5.50 4.07 8.85
N SER A 98 6.21 4.51 9.90
CA SER A 98 5.88 5.75 10.63
C SER A 98 5.96 6.99 9.75
N GLU A 99 6.99 7.12 8.93
CA GLU A 99 7.13 8.22 7.97
C GLU A 99 5.98 8.20 6.97
N ARG A 100 5.60 7.01 6.49
CA ARG A 100 4.49 6.87 5.56
C ARG A 100 3.16 7.30 6.17
N VAL A 101 2.88 6.96 7.42
CA VAL A 101 1.67 7.43 8.13
C VAL A 101 1.63 8.95 8.17
N ARG A 102 2.74 9.61 8.55
CA ARG A 102 2.83 11.08 8.58
C ARG A 102 2.65 11.70 7.20
N ALA A 103 3.25 11.10 6.17
CA ALA A 103 3.13 11.59 4.80
C ALA A 103 1.71 11.47 4.24
N VAL A 104 0.94 10.45 4.66
CA VAL A 104 -0.42 10.22 4.15
C VAL A 104 -1.47 11.00 4.94
N TRP A 105 -1.36 11.08 6.27
CA TRP A 105 -2.41 11.64 7.12
C TRP A 105 -2.00 12.85 7.95
N GLY A 106 -0.70 13.18 8.04
CA GLY A 106 -0.21 14.25 8.90
C GLY A 106 -0.73 14.11 10.34
N ASP A 107 -1.25 15.21 10.88
CA ASP A 107 -1.83 15.28 12.23
C ASP A 107 -3.30 14.84 12.30
N ALA A 108 -3.85 14.32 11.20
CA ALA A 108 -5.25 13.93 11.15
C ALA A 108 -5.52 12.57 11.82
N VAL A 109 -4.47 11.84 12.19
CA VAL A 109 -4.50 10.59 12.95
C VAL A 109 -3.41 10.61 14.02
N ASP A 110 -3.64 9.94 15.14
CA ASP A 110 -2.58 9.68 16.11
C ASP A 110 -1.68 8.54 15.59
N HIS A 111 -0.36 8.64 15.77
CA HIS A 111 0.59 7.59 15.40
C HIS A 111 1.54 7.24 16.53
N VAL A 112 1.65 5.95 16.86
CA VAL A 112 2.67 5.41 17.77
C VAL A 112 3.25 4.09 17.27
N TYR A 113 4.43 3.69 17.74
CA TYR A 113 4.89 2.31 17.52
C TYR A 113 4.02 1.32 18.30
N LEU A 114 3.73 0.17 17.68
CA LEU A 114 3.05 -0.92 18.37
C LEU A 114 3.92 -1.39 19.56
N PRO A 115 3.35 -1.57 20.76
CA PRO A 115 4.09 -2.12 21.87
C PRO A 115 4.47 -3.59 21.63
N TYR A 116 5.55 -4.03 22.28
CA TYR A 116 5.89 -5.46 22.34
C TYR A 116 4.75 -6.24 23.00
N ASP A 117 4.54 -7.47 22.50
CA ASP A 117 3.40 -8.34 22.86
C ASP A 117 3.54 -9.00 24.24
N VAL A 118 3.96 -8.23 25.24
CA VAL A 118 3.99 -8.62 26.65
C VAL A 118 2.75 -8.07 27.36
N PRO A 119 2.17 -8.82 28.34
CA PRO A 119 0.91 -8.44 28.97
C PRO A 119 0.90 -7.02 29.55
N GLY A 120 2.00 -6.56 30.14
CA GLY A 120 2.09 -5.21 30.72
C GLY A 120 2.02 -4.10 29.67
N SER A 121 2.77 -4.23 28.58
CA SER A 121 2.80 -3.21 27.51
C SER A 121 1.49 -3.18 26.72
N VAL A 122 0.97 -4.36 26.34
CA VAL A 122 -0.34 -4.47 25.68
C VAL A 122 -1.45 -3.91 26.56
N GLY A 123 -1.44 -4.25 27.85
CA GLY A 123 -2.41 -3.72 28.83
C GLY A 123 -2.40 -2.20 28.89
N ARG A 124 -1.21 -1.60 29.08
CA ARG A 124 -1.04 -0.13 29.10
C ARG A 124 -1.51 0.52 27.81
N PHE A 125 -1.21 -0.06 26.65
CA PHE A 125 -1.67 0.47 25.37
C PHE A 125 -3.19 0.48 25.25
N LEU A 126 -3.84 -0.65 25.53
CA LEU A 126 -5.29 -0.75 25.45
C LEU A 126 -6.00 0.13 26.50
N GLU A 127 -5.40 0.35 27.68
CA GLU A 127 -5.93 1.23 28.72
C GLU A 127 -5.73 2.71 28.43
N HIS A 128 -4.63 3.05 27.76
CA HIS A 128 -4.29 4.41 27.36
C HIS A 128 -5.19 4.89 26.22
N PHE A 129 -5.26 4.13 25.12
CA PHE A 129 -6.00 4.51 23.93
C PHE A 129 -7.49 4.15 24.00
N ARG A 130 -7.84 3.06 24.71
CA ARG A 130 -9.21 2.54 24.85
C ARG A 130 -9.97 2.43 23.52
N PRO A 131 -9.39 1.77 22.48
CA PRO A 131 -10.07 1.65 21.21
C PRO A 131 -11.37 0.87 21.38
N ARG A 132 -12.42 1.27 20.66
CA ARG A 132 -13.69 0.54 20.57
C ARG A 132 -13.70 -0.49 19.44
N LEU A 133 -12.77 -0.37 18.50
CA LEU A 133 -12.59 -1.28 17.38
C LEU A 133 -11.09 -1.39 17.06
N ALA A 134 -10.61 -2.61 16.84
CA ALA A 134 -9.23 -2.89 16.43
C ALA A 134 -9.22 -3.50 15.02
N LEU A 135 -8.46 -2.90 14.11
CA LEU A 135 -8.30 -3.32 12.71
C LEU A 135 -6.83 -3.66 12.48
N ILE A 136 -6.51 -4.93 12.31
CA ILE A 136 -5.15 -5.43 12.13
C ILE A 136 -4.95 -5.77 10.66
N LEU A 137 -3.98 -5.15 9.98
CA LEU A 137 -3.73 -5.42 8.57
C LEU A 137 -2.83 -6.65 8.38
N GLU A 138 -3.17 -7.44 7.36
CA GLU A 138 -2.46 -8.64 6.92
C GLU A 138 -2.37 -9.72 8.02
N THR A 139 -1.18 -10.12 8.46
CA THR A 139 -1.00 -11.27 9.36
C THR A 139 -0.08 -10.95 10.52
N GLU A 140 -0.64 -10.30 11.53
CA GLU A 140 0.02 -9.93 12.78
C GLU A 140 -0.69 -10.64 13.96
N LEU A 141 -0.45 -11.96 14.08
CA LEU A 141 -1.09 -12.82 15.08
C LEU A 141 -0.32 -12.81 16.41
N TRP A 142 -0.53 -11.77 17.20
CA TRP A 142 0.11 -11.56 18.50
C TRP A 142 -0.80 -12.03 19.64
N PRO A 143 -0.53 -13.17 20.32
CA PRO A 143 -1.42 -13.75 21.32
C PRO A 143 -1.84 -12.78 22.43
N ASN A 144 -0.92 -12.02 23.03
CA ASN A 144 -1.30 -11.15 24.15
C ASN A 144 -2.16 -9.98 23.70
N MET A 145 -1.93 -9.44 22.51
CA MET A 145 -2.76 -8.46 21.83
C MET A 145 -4.18 -9.00 21.58
N LEU A 146 -4.30 -10.15 20.92
CA LEU A 146 -5.61 -10.75 20.57
C LEU A 146 -6.42 -11.07 21.83
N PHE A 147 -5.81 -11.74 22.81
CA PHE A 147 -6.46 -12.00 24.09
C PHE A 147 -6.75 -10.71 24.87
N GLY A 148 -5.87 -9.70 24.80
CA GLY A 148 -6.05 -8.40 25.45
C GLY A 148 -7.27 -7.64 24.94
N CYS A 149 -7.52 -7.70 23.62
CA CYS A 149 -8.72 -7.17 22.99
C CYS A 149 -9.97 -7.93 23.45
N ARG A 150 -9.95 -9.27 23.42
CA ARG A 150 -11.05 -10.10 23.92
C ARG A 150 -11.39 -9.81 25.38
N ASP A 151 -10.38 -9.77 26.25
CA ASP A 151 -10.53 -9.57 27.69
C ASP A 151 -11.18 -8.20 28.00
N ARG A 152 -10.98 -7.21 27.12
CA ARG A 152 -11.60 -5.87 27.18
C ARG A 152 -12.85 -5.72 26.30
N LYS A 153 -13.33 -6.80 25.67
CA LYS A 153 -14.47 -6.81 24.75
C LYS A 153 -14.33 -5.83 23.57
N ILE A 154 -13.11 -5.68 23.07
CA ILE A 154 -12.81 -4.86 21.90
C ILE A 154 -12.97 -5.77 20.67
N PRO A 155 -13.94 -5.54 19.77
CA PRO A 155 -14.03 -6.27 18.52
C PRO A 155 -12.75 -6.06 17.72
N LEU A 156 -12.19 -7.17 17.23
CA LEU A 156 -10.94 -7.17 16.49
C LEU A 156 -11.16 -7.84 15.14
N TYR A 157 -10.76 -7.14 14.09
CA TYR A 157 -10.80 -7.61 12.72
C TYR A 157 -9.39 -7.75 12.18
N ILE A 158 -9.10 -8.87 11.53
CA ILE A 158 -7.90 -9.03 10.71
C ILE A 158 -8.31 -8.74 9.28
N LEU A 159 -7.83 -7.63 8.73
CA LEU A 159 -8.20 -7.10 7.43
C LEU A 159 -7.13 -7.39 6.39
N ASN A 160 -7.55 -7.58 5.13
CA ASN A 160 -6.65 -7.90 4.04
C ASN A 160 -5.74 -9.10 4.40
N ALA A 161 -6.31 -10.09 5.11
CA ALA A 161 -5.57 -11.15 5.78
C ALA A 161 -4.93 -12.08 4.74
N ARG A 162 -3.62 -12.33 4.90
CA ARG A 162 -2.83 -13.12 3.96
C ARG A 162 -1.92 -14.09 4.69
N LEU A 163 -2.12 -15.37 4.48
CA LEU A 163 -1.33 -16.40 5.14
C LEU A 163 -0.61 -17.23 4.08
N SER A 164 0.70 -16.99 3.91
CA SER A 164 1.49 -17.82 3.01
C SER A 164 1.66 -19.25 3.56
N ALA A 165 1.91 -20.23 2.69
CA ALA A 165 2.21 -21.60 3.12
C ALA A 165 3.43 -21.67 4.06
N ARG A 166 4.43 -20.78 3.86
CA ARG A 166 5.59 -20.65 4.75
C ARG A 166 5.19 -20.15 6.13
N SER A 167 4.40 -19.08 6.19
CA SER A 167 3.91 -18.50 7.44
C SER A 167 3.01 -19.49 8.20
N LEU A 168 2.15 -20.22 7.50
CA LEU A 168 1.33 -21.28 8.09
C LEU A 168 2.20 -22.33 8.79
N ARG A 169 3.27 -22.82 8.14
CA ARG A 169 4.21 -23.77 8.78
C ARG A 169 4.86 -23.18 10.03
N GLY A 170 5.24 -21.89 10.00
CA GLY A 170 5.80 -21.20 11.16
C GLY A 170 4.81 -21.13 12.33
N TYR A 171 3.58 -20.68 12.07
CA TYR A 171 2.55 -20.59 13.11
C TYR A 171 2.11 -21.95 13.65
N ARG A 172 2.23 -23.02 12.87
CA ARG A 172 1.87 -24.38 13.31
C ARG A 172 2.69 -24.87 14.50
N VAL A 173 3.91 -24.34 14.71
CA VAL A 173 4.74 -24.67 15.89
C VAL A 173 4.04 -24.28 17.20
N LEU A 174 3.28 -23.18 17.19
CA LEU A 174 2.50 -22.69 18.33
C LEU A 174 0.99 -22.84 18.09
N ALA A 175 0.57 -23.79 17.24
CA ALA A 175 -0.82 -23.96 16.84
C ALA A 175 -1.81 -23.99 18.02
N PRO A 176 -1.55 -24.67 19.16
CA PRO A 176 -2.49 -24.69 20.28
C PRO A 176 -2.76 -23.31 20.89
N LEU A 177 -1.77 -22.41 20.91
CA LEU A 177 -1.90 -21.05 21.41
C LEU A 177 -2.50 -20.13 20.34
N ILE A 178 -1.95 -20.18 19.12
CA ILE A 178 -2.36 -19.33 18.00
C ILE A 178 -3.82 -19.61 17.61
N SER A 179 -4.23 -20.87 17.52
CA SER A 179 -5.64 -21.22 17.24
C SER A 179 -6.59 -20.67 18.31
N ARG A 180 -6.21 -20.73 19.59
CA ARG A 180 -7.00 -20.14 20.70
C ARG A 180 -7.09 -18.63 20.59
N ALA A 181 -5.99 -17.94 20.32
CA ALA A 181 -5.95 -16.50 20.13
C ALA A 181 -6.74 -16.07 18.89
N LEU A 182 -6.60 -16.79 17.78
CA LEU A 182 -7.32 -16.54 16.54
C LEU A 182 -8.82 -16.72 16.71
N ARG A 183 -9.27 -17.68 17.53
CA ARG A 183 -10.69 -17.85 17.87
C ARG A 183 -11.32 -16.69 18.64
N THR A 184 -10.53 -15.73 19.12
CA THR A 184 -11.03 -14.53 19.81
C THR A 184 -11.25 -13.36 18.87
N VAL A 185 -10.86 -13.48 17.60
CA VAL A 185 -11.05 -12.46 16.57
C VAL A 185 -12.52 -12.44 16.17
N THR A 186 -13.04 -11.24 15.91
CA THR A 186 -14.43 -11.04 15.43
C THR A 186 -14.57 -11.53 13.99
N CYS A 187 -13.65 -11.11 13.13
CA CYS A 187 -13.61 -11.56 11.74
C CYS A 187 -12.20 -11.52 11.14
N VAL A 188 -11.90 -12.51 10.31
CA VAL A 188 -10.74 -12.58 9.43
C VAL A 188 -11.22 -12.33 8.00
N ALA A 189 -10.99 -11.12 7.51
CA ALA A 189 -11.27 -10.70 6.14
C ALA A 189 -10.07 -11.03 5.25
N ALA A 190 -10.08 -12.23 4.66
CA ALA A 190 -9.01 -12.76 3.84
C ALA A 190 -8.97 -12.15 2.43
N GLN A 191 -7.76 -12.08 1.85
CA GLN A 191 -7.56 -11.57 0.49
C GLN A 191 -8.09 -12.50 -0.60
N SER A 192 -8.08 -13.80 -0.34
CA SER A 192 -8.45 -14.85 -1.28
C SER A 192 -9.10 -16.02 -0.56
N GLN A 193 -9.72 -16.93 -1.32
CA GLN A 193 -10.28 -18.16 -0.77
C GLN A 193 -9.18 -19.07 -0.20
N ASP A 194 -8.04 -19.17 -0.88
CA ASP A 194 -6.87 -19.90 -0.38
C ASP A 194 -6.36 -19.37 0.96
N ASP A 195 -6.33 -18.04 1.13
CA ASP A 195 -5.94 -17.43 2.41
C ASP A 195 -6.96 -17.77 3.49
N ALA A 196 -8.26 -17.70 3.19
CA ALA A 196 -9.33 -18.09 4.10
C ALA A 196 -9.15 -19.55 4.57
N GLU A 197 -8.93 -20.49 3.66
CA GLU A 197 -8.71 -21.91 3.96
C GLU A 197 -7.49 -22.13 4.86
N ARG A 198 -6.41 -21.37 4.65
CA ARG A 198 -5.22 -21.46 5.51
C ARG A 198 -5.49 -20.92 6.92
N PHE A 199 -6.30 -19.87 7.08
CA PHE A 199 -6.73 -19.40 8.40
C PHE A 199 -7.64 -20.41 9.11
N LEU A 200 -8.53 -21.09 8.38
CA LEU A 200 -9.33 -22.20 8.92
C LEU A 200 -8.43 -23.35 9.39
N THR A 201 -7.44 -23.72 8.56
CA THR A 201 -6.43 -24.73 8.90
C THR A 201 -5.62 -24.35 10.15
N LEU A 202 -5.34 -23.05 10.34
CA LEU A 202 -4.62 -22.53 11.51
C LEU A 202 -5.48 -22.54 12.79
N GLY A 203 -6.81 -22.66 12.65
CA GLY A 203 -7.75 -22.86 13.76
C GLY A 203 -8.75 -21.72 13.98
N ALA A 204 -8.87 -20.78 13.02
CA ALA A 204 -10.01 -19.86 12.98
C ALA A 204 -11.32 -20.66 12.85
N ARG A 205 -12.43 -20.08 13.33
CA ARG A 205 -13.74 -20.71 13.15
C ARG A 205 -14.31 -20.39 11.76
N PRO A 206 -15.09 -21.29 11.13
CA PRO A 206 -15.69 -21.01 9.83
C PRO A 206 -16.49 -19.70 9.80
N GLU A 207 -17.28 -19.43 10.84
CA GLU A 207 -18.19 -18.27 10.90
C GLU A 207 -17.48 -16.91 11.00
N GLN A 208 -16.20 -16.87 11.35
CA GLN A 208 -15.44 -15.62 11.44
C GLN A 208 -14.58 -15.35 10.20
N VAL A 209 -14.41 -16.31 9.29
CA VAL A 209 -13.52 -16.14 8.12
C VAL A 209 -14.34 -15.82 6.88
N VAL A 210 -14.01 -14.72 6.21
CA VAL A 210 -14.66 -14.31 4.97
C VAL A 210 -13.61 -13.85 3.97
N ALA A 211 -13.68 -14.33 2.72
CA ALA A 211 -12.83 -13.83 1.65
C ALA A 211 -13.42 -12.53 1.08
N LEU A 212 -12.83 -11.38 1.43
CA LEU A 212 -13.32 -10.06 1.01
C LEU A 212 -12.54 -9.48 -0.17
N GLY A 213 -11.44 -10.10 -0.60
CA GLY A 213 -10.59 -9.57 -1.65
C GLY A 213 -9.46 -8.69 -1.10
N ASN A 214 -8.61 -8.19 -2.00
CA ASN A 214 -7.40 -7.48 -1.62
C ASN A 214 -7.59 -5.95 -1.71
N LEU A 215 -7.45 -5.27 -0.57
CA LEU A 215 -7.64 -3.81 -0.46
C LEU A 215 -6.73 -3.01 -1.39
N LYS A 216 -5.54 -3.54 -1.75
CA LYS A 216 -4.58 -2.87 -2.63
C LYS A 216 -5.13 -2.69 -4.06
N PHE A 217 -6.08 -3.51 -4.49
CA PHE A 217 -6.67 -3.48 -5.83
C PHE A 217 -7.88 -2.55 -5.96
N ASP A 218 -8.37 -1.98 -4.85
CA ASP A 218 -9.51 -1.08 -4.87
C ASP A 218 -9.07 0.36 -5.23
N ILE A 219 -8.55 0.50 -6.44
CA ILE A 219 -8.13 1.79 -6.98
C ILE A 219 -9.28 2.40 -7.76
N ALA A 220 -9.73 3.55 -7.29
CA ALA A 220 -10.73 4.37 -7.98
C ALA A 220 -10.06 5.19 -9.08
N ALA A 221 -10.67 5.21 -10.26
CA ALA A 221 -10.31 6.18 -11.29
C ALA A 221 -10.73 7.59 -10.81
N PRO A 222 -9.93 8.64 -11.05
CA PRO A 222 -10.32 10.01 -10.73
C PRO A 222 -11.63 10.40 -11.43
N ASP A 223 -12.49 11.16 -10.75
CA ASP A 223 -13.78 11.61 -11.33
C ASP A 223 -13.59 12.38 -12.65
N GLN A 224 -12.49 13.14 -12.76
CA GLN A 224 -12.17 13.96 -13.92
C GLN A 224 -11.38 13.20 -15.01
N LEU A 225 -11.16 11.89 -14.87
CA LEU A 225 -10.32 11.12 -15.79
C LEU A 225 -10.79 11.22 -17.24
N GLN A 226 -12.09 11.02 -17.50
CA GLN A 226 -12.63 11.07 -18.87
C GLN A 226 -12.58 12.48 -19.48
N ALA A 227 -12.82 13.52 -18.66
CA ALA A 227 -12.71 14.90 -19.11
C ALA A 227 -11.26 15.24 -19.51
N LEU A 228 -10.29 14.82 -18.69
CA LEU A 228 -8.87 15.04 -18.97
C LEU A 228 -8.41 14.30 -20.22
N VAL A 229 -8.81 13.02 -20.39
CA VAL A 229 -8.47 12.25 -21.60
C VAL A 229 -9.07 12.89 -22.86
N THR A 230 -10.34 13.31 -22.80
CA THR A 230 -11.01 13.99 -23.92
C THR A 230 -10.28 15.27 -24.30
N GLN A 231 -9.90 16.07 -23.29
CA GLN A 231 -9.14 17.30 -23.52
C GLN A 231 -7.74 17.02 -24.05
N PHE A 232 -7.04 16.01 -23.55
CA PHE A 232 -5.74 15.62 -24.09
C PHE A 232 -5.82 15.26 -25.58
N ARG A 233 -6.90 14.56 -26.00
CA ARG A 233 -7.10 14.13 -27.39
C ARG A 233 -7.39 15.25 -28.38
N THR A 234 -7.80 16.45 -27.93
CA THR A 234 -7.91 17.62 -28.81
C THR A 234 -6.53 18.16 -29.22
N HIS A 235 -5.51 17.92 -28.39
CA HIS A 235 -4.13 18.36 -28.62
C HIS A 235 -3.23 17.26 -29.18
N VAL A 236 -3.54 15.99 -28.88
CA VAL A 236 -2.77 14.82 -29.29
C VAL A 236 -3.69 13.82 -29.99
N PRO A 237 -3.69 13.76 -31.33
CA PRO A 237 -4.57 12.86 -32.07
C PRO A 237 -4.23 11.40 -31.76
N ALA A 238 -5.22 10.51 -31.86
CA ALA A 238 -5.06 9.08 -31.55
C ALA A 238 -4.02 8.37 -32.44
N THR A 239 -3.75 8.91 -33.63
CA THR A 239 -2.72 8.43 -34.56
C THR A 239 -1.29 8.71 -34.09
N ARG A 240 -1.11 9.68 -33.18
CA ARG A 240 0.19 10.04 -32.65
C ARG A 240 0.55 9.07 -31.51
N PRO A 241 1.67 8.32 -31.61
CA PRO A 241 2.07 7.41 -30.55
C PRO A 241 2.40 8.17 -29.26
N VAL A 242 1.99 7.62 -28.11
CA VAL A 242 2.23 8.23 -26.80
C VAL A 242 2.65 7.15 -25.81
N TRP A 243 3.75 7.38 -25.11
CA TRP A 243 4.14 6.56 -23.96
C TRP A 243 4.39 7.45 -22.75
N ILE A 244 4.32 6.87 -21.56
CA ILE A 244 4.53 7.59 -20.30
C ILE A 244 5.65 6.95 -19.48
N ALA A 245 6.63 7.76 -19.05
CA ALA A 245 7.60 7.37 -18.03
C ALA A 245 7.17 7.98 -16.69
N ALA A 246 6.69 7.14 -15.78
CA ALA A 246 5.99 7.58 -14.59
C ALA A 246 6.72 7.24 -13.29
N SER A 247 6.68 8.17 -12.34
CA SER A 247 7.37 8.07 -11.04
C SER A 247 8.86 7.77 -11.17
N THR A 248 9.51 8.38 -12.17
CA THR A 248 10.95 8.23 -12.42
C THR A 248 11.77 8.91 -11.31
N HIS A 249 12.95 8.36 -11.03
CA HIS A 249 13.88 8.89 -10.04
C HIS A 249 15.22 9.31 -10.65
N GLU A 250 15.99 10.06 -9.86
CA GLU A 250 17.41 10.24 -10.12
C GLU A 250 18.11 8.89 -10.34
N GLY A 251 18.91 8.79 -11.41
CA GLY A 251 19.54 7.53 -11.84
C GLY A 251 18.72 6.71 -12.85
N GLU A 252 17.43 7.01 -13.05
CA GLU A 252 16.62 6.41 -14.13
C GLU A 252 16.39 7.37 -15.30
N GLU A 253 16.43 8.67 -15.04
CA GLU A 253 16.05 9.71 -16.01
C GLU A 253 16.92 9.72 -17.28
N ALA A 254 18.23 9.46 -17.15
CA ALA A 254 19.12 9.34 -18.30
C ALA A 254 18.73 8.15 -19.20
N ALA A 255 18.43 7.00 -18.59
CA ALA A 255 17.98 5.81 -19.32
C ALA A 255 16.63 6.06 -20.01
N VAL A 256 15.70 6.75 -19.36
CA VAL A 256 14.42 7.15 -19.97
C VAL A 256 14.63 8.04 -21.21
N ALA A 257 15.55 9.01 -21.13
CA ALA A 257 15.92 9.82 -22.30
C ALA A 257 16.55 8.96 -23.42
N ASP A 258 17.46 8.05 -23.09
CA ASP A 258 18.08 7.17 -24.10
C ASP A 258 17.07 6.25 -24.78
N ILE A 259 16.14 5.68 -24.00
CA ILE A 259 15.02 4.88 -24.51
C ILE A 259 14.16 5.73 -25.45
N HIS A 260 13.81 6.96 -25.05
CA HIS A 260 13.01 7.85 -25.90
C HIS A 260 13.72 8.18 -27.22
N ALA A 261 15.02 8.47 -27.17
CA ALA A 261 15.82 8.77 -28.35
C ALA A 261 15.81 7.60 -29.36
N ARG A 262 15.91 6.37 -28.87
CA ARG A 262 15.86 5.15 -29.70
C ARG A 262 14.47 4.93 -30.28
N LEU A 263 13.43 5.07 -29.45
CA LEU A 263 12.04 4.93 -29.92
C LEU A 263 11.68 5.99 -30.96
N LEU A 264 12.24 7.20 -30.92
CA LEU A 264 12.03 8.24 -31.93
C LEU A 264 12.58 7.86 -33.32
N VAL A 265 13.53 6.93 -33.40
CA VAL A 265 14.01 6.41 -34.70
C VAL A 265 12.93 5.57 -35.38
N GLU A 266 12.19 4.77 -34.60
CA GLU A 266 11.12 3.90 -35.10
C GLU A 266 9.77 4.62 -35.20
N PHE A 267 9.52 5.56 -34.29
CA PHE A 267 8.27 6.32 -34.17
C PHE A 267 8.58 7.82 -34.15
N PRO A 268 8.82 8.47 -35.31
CA PRO A 268 9.28 9.85 -35.37
C PRO A 268 8.36 10.86 -34.67
N ASP A 269 7.05 10.60 -34.65
CA ASP A 269 6.04 11.47 -34.02
C ASP A 269 5.72 11.13 -32.55
N LEU A 270 6.42 10.16 -31.95
CA LEU A 270 6.23 9.73 -30.57
C LEU A 270 6.30 10.91 -29.59
N LEU A 271 5.36 10.93 -28.65
CA LEU A 271 5.36 11.83 -27.51
C LEU A 271 5.69 11.06 -26.24
N LEU A 272 6.67 11.53 -25.47
CA LEU A 272 6.94 11.09 -24.11
C LEU A 272 6.17 11.98 -23.12
N LEU A 273 5.28 11.39 -22.33
CA LEU A 273 4.78 11.99 -21.10
C LEU A 273 5.74 11.63 -19.96
N TRP A 274 6.37 12.62 -19.32
CA TRP A 274 7.40 12.36 -18.31
C TRP A 274 6.95 12.87 -16.93
N ALA A 275 6.66 11.95 -16.02
CA ALA A 275 6.32 12.25 -14.62
C ALA A 275 7.45 11.80 -13.67
N PRO A 276 8.29 12.73 -13.19
CA PRO A 276 9.22 12.45 -12.10
C PRO A 276 8.49 12.20 -10.77
N ARG A 277 9.09 11.39 -9.90
CA ARG A 277 8.48 11.06 -8.61
C ARG A 277 8.40 12.26 -7.66
N HIS A 278 9.40 13.14 -7.71
CA HIS A 278 9.56 14.22 -6.74
C HIS A 278 9.59 15.60 -7.41
N PRO A 279 8.92 16.64 -6.85
CA PRO A 279 8.84 17.96 -7.45
C PRO A 279 10.18 18.63 -7.77
N GLU A 280 11.20 18.40 -6.94
CA GLU A 280 12.56 18.91 -7.16
C GLU A 280 13.24 18.33 -8.42
N ARG A 281 12.69 17.25 -8.98
CA ARG A 281 13.18 16.65 -10.24
C ARG A 281 12.55 17.27 -11.48
N PHE A 282 11.39 17.95 -11.37
CA PHE A 282 10.68 18.53 -12.52
C PHE A 282 11.58 19.43 -13.39
N PRO A 283 12.31 20.44 -12.85
CA PRO A 283 13.19 21.26 -13.67
C PRO A 283 14.38 20.48 -14.24
N LYS A 284 14.84 19.43 -13.55
CA LYS A 284 16.00 18.62 -13.97
C LYS A 284 15.67 17.76 -15.20
N VAL A 285 14.51 17.10 -15.20
CA VAL A 285 14.09 16.31 -16.38
C VAL A 285 13.74 17.20 -17.57
N GLU A 286 13.19 18.39 -17.33
CA GLU A 286 12.94 19.37 -18.39
C GLU A 286 14.26 19.80 -19.04
N ALA A 287 15.26 20.16 -18.23
CA ALA A 287 16.59 20.51 -18.72
C ALA A 287 17.23 19.37 -19.50
N LEU A 288 17.23 18.15 -18.96
CA LEU A 288 17.77 16.95 -19.62
C LEU A 288 17.12 16.72 -20.99
N ALA A 289 15.79 16.86 -21.10
CA ALA A 289 15.09 16.71 -22.37
C ALA A 289 15.45 17.82 -23.38
N ARG A 290 15.61 19.07 -22.93
CA ARG A 290 16.04 20.18 -23.78
C ARG A 290 17.48 20.04 -24.25
N GLU A 291 18.38 19.54 -23.40
CA GLU A 291 19.79 19.25 -23.75
C GLU A 291 19.91 18.18 -24.85
N ARG A 292 18.94 17.26 -24.94
CA ARG A 292 18.82 16.30 -26.06
C ARG A 292 18.33 16.94 -27.37
N GLY A 293 18.08 18.25 -27.39
CA GLY A 293 17.58 18.98 -28.55
C GLY A 293 16.08 18.82 -28.80
N TRP A 294 15.33 18.27 -27.85
CA TRP A 294 13.90 18.09 -28.00
C TRP A 294 13.13 19.36 -27.65
N ARG A 295 12.01 19.54 -28.34
CA ARG A 295 11.00 20.53 -27.94
C ARG A 295 10.23 19.98 -26.75
N VAL A 296 10.23 20.72 -25.65
CA VAL A 296 9.65 20.32 -24.37
C VAL A 296 8.55 21.29 -23.96
N ALA A 297 7.43 20.75 -23.53
CA ALA A 297 6.37 21.49 -22.84
C ALA A 297 6.17 20.90 -21.44
N THR A 298 5.57 21.70 -20.54
CA THR A 298 5.28 21.34 -19.15
C THR A 298 3.80 21.51 -18.87
N ARG A 299 3.26 20.69 -17.98
CA ARG A 299 1.85 20.76 -17.58
C ARG A 299 1.50 22.09 -16.94
N ARG A 300 2.38 22.66 -16.11
CA ARG A 300 2.13 23.92 -15.41
C ARG A 300 2.09 25.13 -16.34
N VAL A 301 2.98 25.20 -17.35
CA VAL A 301 3.11 26.38 -18.21
C VAL A 301 2.20 26.30 -19.44
N GLN A 302 2.27 25.20 -20.20
CA GLN A 302 1.54 25.09 -21.46
C GLN A 302 0.15 24.46 -21.31
N GLN A 303 -0.14 23.84 -20.16
CA GLN A 303 -1.29 22.97 -19.92
C GLN A 303 -1.33 21.71 -20.80
N TRP A 304 -1.09 21.81 -22.10
CA TRP A 304 -1.17 20.70 -23.05
C TRP A 304 0.03 20.68 -24.00
N PRO A 305 0.46 19.49 -24.46
CA PRO A 305 1.49 19.38 -25.47
C PRO A 305 1.00 19.92 -26.82
N GLN A 306 1.93 20.43 -27.61
CA GLN A 306 1.73 20.87 -28.98
C GLN A 306 2.21 19.79 -29.98
N ALA A 307 1.82 19.94 -31.24
CA ALA A 307 2.12 18.98 -32.30
C ALA A 307 3.62 18.66 -32.47
N ARG A 308 4.51 19.63 -32.19
CA ARG A 308 5.97 19.49 -32.36
C ARG A 308 6.72 19.06 -31.09
N ASP A 309 6.06 19.05 -29.94
CA ASP A 309 6.73 18.74 -28.67
C ASP A 309 7.07 17.26 -28.63
N LYS A 310 8.31 16.86 -28.34
CA LYS A 310 8.68 15.44 -28.19
C LYS A 310 8.54 14.96 -26.76
N VAL A 311 8.65 15.88 -25.80
CA VAL A 311 8.51 15.59 -24.38
C VAL A 311 7.49 16.53 -23.74
N PHE A 312 6.60 15.97 -22.94
CA PHE A 312 5.67 16.71 -22.10
C PHE A 312 5.89 16.34 -20.63
N VAL A 313 6.48 17.25 -19.87
CA VAL A 313 6.80 17.04 -18.45
C VAL A 313 5.57 17.30 -17.58
N LEU A 314 5.20 16.33 -16.76
CA LEU A 314 4.11 16.40 -15.80
C LEU A 314 4.66 16.95 -14.48
N ASP A 315 4.63 18.27 -14.31
CA ASP A 315 5.17 19.03 -13.18
C ASP A 315 4.08 19.52 -12.20
N THR A 316 3.00 18.75 -12.15
CA THR A 316 1.85 18.90 -11.25
C THR A 316 1.59 17.58 -10.51
N LEU A 317 0.97 17.66 -9.34
CA LEU A 317 0.67 16.50 -8.51
C LEU A 317 -0.81 16.09 -8.68
N GLY A 318 -1.09 14.79 -8.54
CA GLY A 318 -2.46 14.26 -8.49
C GLY A 318 -3.10 13.92 -9.84
N GLU A 319 -2.43 14.19 -10.97
CA GLU A 319 -2.98 13.93 -12.32
C GLU A 319 -2.44 12.66 -12.99
N LEU A 320 -1.51 11.94 -12.34
CA LEU A 320 -0.74 10.84 -12.95
C LEU A 320 -1.64 9.75 -13.55
N MET A 321 -2.68 9.34 -12.83
CA MET A 321 -3.58 8.27 -13.27
C MET A 321 -4.34 8.63 -14.57
N SER A 322 -4.71 9.89 -14.71
CA SER A 322 -5.35 10.40 -15.93
C SER A 322 -4.38 10.44 -17.11
N PHE A 323 -3.10 10.74 -16.86
CA PHE A 323 -2.07 10.69 -17.90
C PHE A 323 -1.64 9.28 -18.28
N TYR A 324 -1.74 8.28 -17.39
CA TYR A 324 -1.66 6.88 -17.80
C TYR A 324 -2.71 6.56 -18.88
N ALA A 325 -3.97 6.97 -18.66
CA ALA A 325 -5.07 6.75 -19.62
C ALA A 325 -4.88 7.47 -20.97
N CYS A 326 -3.98 8.46 -21.03
CA CYS A 326 -3.63 9.18 -22.26
C CYS A 326 -2.55 8.44 -23.09
N ALA A 327 -1.80 7.53 -22.46
CA ALA A 327 -0.68 6.81 -23.07
C ALA A 327 -1.09 5.41 -23.58
N GLN A 328 -0.37 4.92 -24.60
CA GLN A 328 -0.53 3.57 -25.13
C GLN A 328 0.25 2.53 -24.32
N VAL A 329 1.35 2.94 -23.69
CA VAL A 329 2.17 2.09 -22.82
C VAL A 329 2.87 2.94 -21.77
N ALA A 330 3.06 2.38 -20.58
CA ALA A 330 3.73 3.01 -19.46
C ALA A 330 5.04 2.31 -19.11
N PHE A 331 6.07 3.07 -18.77
CA PHE A 331 7.17 2.63 -17.93
C PHE A 331 6.92 3.12 -16.50
N VAL A 332 6.89 2.18 -15.53
CA VAL A 332 6.75 2.51 -14.10
C VAL A 332 8.13 2.48 -13.44
N GLY A 333 8.63 3.67 -13.09
CA GLY A 333 9.95 3.91 -12.51
C GLY A 333 10.09 3.46 -11.06
N GLY A 334 11.17 3.91 -10.41
CA GLY A 334 11.64 3.37 -9.14
C GLY A 334 12.11 1.92 -9.25
N SER A 335 12.30 1.42 -10.47
CA SER A 335 12.36 0.01 -10.80
C SER A 335 13.62 -0.40 -11.56
N LEU A 336 14.30 0.54 -12.25
CA LEU A 336 15.63 0.35 -12.85
C LEU A 336 16.77 0.65 -11.86
N GLN A 337 16.43 1.28 -10.73
CA GLN A 337 17.32 1.48 -9.59
C GLN A 337 16.77 0.72 -8.36
N PRO A 338 17.59 0.38 -7.35
CA PRO A 338 17.19 -0.40 -6.17
C PRO A 338 16.32 0.40 -5.17
N ILE A 339 15.32 1.11 -5.69
CA ILE A 339 14.37 1.96 -4.94
C ILE A 339 13.16 1.14 -4.47
N GLY A 340 12.75 0.15 -5.27
CA GLY A 340 11.75 -0.86 -4.88
C GLY A 340 10.42 -0.81 -5.61
N GLY A 341 10.33 -0.02 -6.67
CA GLY A 341 9.20 0.10 -7.58
C GLY A 341 8.16 1.12 -7.12
N HIS A 342 7.22 1.41 -8.01
CA HIS A 342 6.02 2.20 -7.72
C HIS A 342 4.75 1.41 -8.09
N ASN A 343 3.61 2.07 -7.95
CA ASN A 343 2.30 1.44 -8.04
C ASN A 343 1.97 0.98 -9.47
N LEU A 344 2.10 -0.33 -9.72
CA LEU A 344 1.74 -0.96 -11.00
C LEU A 344 0.22 -1.04 -11.24
N LEU A 345 -0.59 -0.89 -10.19
CA LEU A 345 -2.04 -1.01 -10.30
C LEU A 345 -2.70 0.24 -10.89
N GLU A 346 -2.05 1.41 -10.81
CA GLU A 346 -2.55 2.65 -11.41
C GLU A 346 -2.71 2.55 -12.93
N PRO A 347 -1.66 2.19 -13.72
CA PRO A 347 -1.82 2.01 -15.16
C PRO A 347 -2.77 0.85 -15.48
N ALA A 348 -2.74 -0.25 -14.73
CA ALA A 348 -3.65 -1.38 -14.95
C ALA A 348 -5.13 -1.01 -14.75
N ALA A 349 -5.44 -0.15 -13.77
CA ALA A 349 -6.80 0.26 -13.46
C ALA A 349 -7.45 1.15 -14.53
N VAL A 350 -6.64 1.78 -15.39
CA VAL A 350 -7.10 2.61 -16.52
C VAL A 350 -6.85 1.96 -17.89
N GLY A 351 -6.41 0.70 -17.91
CA GLY A 351 -6.18 -0.05 -19.15
C GLY A 351 -4.91 0.36 -19.90
N THR A 352 -3.90 0.88 -19.20
CA THR A 352 -2.59 1.17 -19.80
C THR A 352 -1.64 0.00 -19.52
N PRO A 353 -1.12 -0.68 -20.56
CA PRO A 353 -0.07 -1.69 -20.38
C PRO A 353 1.16 -1.09 -19.74
N ALA A 354 1.85 -1.88 -18.92
CA ALA A 354 2.99 -1.41 -18.16
C ALA A 354 4.24 -2.27 -18.37
N VAL A 355 5.38 -1.60 -18.45
CA VAL A 355 6.73 -2.15 -18.42
C VAL A 355 7.42 -1.60 -17.17
N THR A 356 8.24 -2.40 -16.51
CA THR A 356 8.98 -1.98 -15.31
C THR A 356 10.34 -2.69 -15.23
N GLY A 357 11.26 -2.16 -14.44
CA GLY A 357 12.57 -2.78 -14.17
C GLY A 357 12.52 -3.88 -13.09
N PRO A 358 13.68 -4.44 -12.69
CA PRO A 358 13.72 -5.62 -11.83
C PRO A 358 13.47 -5.32 -10.35
N HIS A 359 13.63 -4.07 -9.92
CA HIS A 359 13.63 -3.71 -8.51
C HIS A 359 12.22 -3.40 -8.00
N LEU A 360 11.48 -4.44 -7.60
CA LEU A 360 10.06 -4.32 -7.19
C LEU A 360 9.82 -4.75 -5.74
N HIS A 361 10.81 -4.66 -4.85
CA HIS A 361 10.70 -5.21 -3.50
C HIS A 361 9.56 -4.59 -2.65
N ASN A 362 9.20 -3.33 -2.87
CA ASN A 362 8.05 -2.69 -2.20
C ASN A 362 6.69 -3.13 -2.77
N PHE A 363 6.66 -3.68 -3.99
CA PHE A 363 5.46 -4.09 -4.72
C PHE A 363 5.49 -5.57 -5.13
N SER A 364 6.32 -6.39 -4.48
CA SER A 364 6.65 -7.77 -4.90
C SER A 364 5.43 -8.68 -5.09
N GLU A 365 4.41 -8.52 -4.25
CA GLU A 365 3.16 -9.27 -4.39
C GLU A 365 2.35 -8.81 -5.60
N ILE A 366 2.18 -7.49 -5.75
CA ILE A 366 1.43 -6.89 -6.85
C ILE A 366 2.10 -7.26 -8.17
N SER A 367 3.42 -7.08 -8.27
CA SER A 367 4.20 -7.41 -9.46
C SER A 367 4.12 -8.88 -9.81
N ARG A 368 4.15 -9.79 -8.83
CA ARG A 368 3.95 -11.22 -9.06
C ARG A 368 2.57 -11.51 -9.66
N ARG A 369 1.49 -10.98 -9.06
CA ARG A 369 0.12 -11.20 -9.56
C ARG A 369 -0.08 -10.60 -10.95
N MET A 370 0.50 -9.42 -11.20
CA MET A 370 0.44 -8.79 -12.52
C MET A 370 1.21 -9.59 -13.57
N ARG A 371 2.38 -10.14 -13.23
CA ARG A 371 3.15 -11.03 -14.12
C ARG A 371 2.41 -12.33 -14.40
N GLU A 372 1.82 -12.96 -13.39
CA GLU A 372 1.03 -14.20 -13.53
C GLU A 372 -0.22 -14.00 -14.41
N ALA A 373 -0.72 -12.77 -14.49
CA ALA A 373 -1.85 -12.41 -15.33
C ALA A 373 -1.44 -11.86 -16.71
N ASP A 374 -0.15 -11.85 -17.06
CA ASP A 374 0.37 -11.21 -18.29
C ASP A 374 0.00 -9.71 -18.43
N ALA A 375 -0.19 -9.04 -17.29
CA ALA A 375 -0.65 -7.65 -17.22
C ALA A 375 0.50 -6.62 -17.07
N VAL A 376 1.74 -7.09 -16.96
CA VAL A 376 2.95 -6.25 -16.87
C VAL A 376 4.16 -6.98 -17.46
N ALA A 377 5.02 -6.26 -18.17
CA ALA A 377 6.34 -6.74 -18.56
C ALA A 377 7.38 -6.31 -17.51
N ILE A 378 8.14 -7.27 -16.97
CA ILE A 378 9.18 -6.99 -15.96
C ILE A 378 10.53 -7.30 -16.57
N CYS A 379 11.31 -6.26 -16.79
CA CYS A 379 12.58 -6.28 -17.49
C CYS A 379 13.77 -6.26 -16.53
N GLU A 380 14.90 -6.82 -16.98
CA GLU A 380 16.14 -6.89 -16.20
C GLU A 380 16.95 -5.59 -16.26
N ASP A 381 16.83 -4.83 -17.35
CA ASP A 381 17.60 -3.63 -17.62
C ASP A 381 16.86 -2.65 -18.56
N ALA A 382 17.47 -1.50 -18.81
CA ALA A 382 16.94 -0.46 -19.69
C ALA A 382 16.79 -0.92 -21.16
N ASP A 383 17.65 -1.83 -21.63
CA ASP A 383 17.58 -2.37 -22.99
C ASP A 383 16.36 -3.28 -23.18
N CYS A 384 16.05 -4.12 -22.19
CA CYS A 384 14.81 -4.88 -22.15
C CYS A 384 13.61 -3.95 -22.13
N VAL A 385 13.62 -2.92 -21.27
CA VAL A 385 12.52 -1.95 -21.19
C VAL A 385 12.27 -1.31 -22.56
N TYR A 386 13.32 -0.87 -23.26
CA TYR A 386 13.20 -0.37 -24.63
C TYR A 386 12.52 -1.38 -25.57
N ARG A 387 12.98 -2.64 -25.60
CA ARG A 387 12.43 -3.67 -26.50
C ARG A 387 10.94 -3.91 -26.24
N ASP A 388 10.54 -4.00 -24.98
CA ASP A 388 9.13 -4.21 -24.63
C ASP A 388 8.27 -2.98 -24.91
N LEU A 389 8.78 -1.76 -24.70
CA LEU A 389 8.08 -0.54 -25.11
C LEU A 389 7.90 -0.47 -26.62
N ALA A 390 8.95 -0.75 -27.41
CA ALA A 390 8.88 -0.76 -28.87
C ALA A 390 7.87 -1.80 -29.38
N ARG A 391 7.89 -3.01 -28.81
CA ARG A 391 6.93 -4.08 -29.10
C ARG A 391 5.48 -3.64 -28.82
N LEU A 392 5.21 -3.09 -27.64
CA LEU A 392 3.86 -2.67 -27.24
C LEU A 392 3.35 -1.43 -28.00
N LEU A 393 4.25 -0.55 -28.45
CA LEU A 393 3.91 0.56 -29.35
C LEU A 393 3.56 0.04 -30.75
N GLY A 394 4.35 -0.91 -31.27
CA GLY A 394 4.21 -1.47 -32.62
C GLY A 394 3.11 -2.52 -32.79
N ASP A 395 2.67 -3.19 -31.72
CA ASP A 395 1.66 -4.25 -31.75
C ASP A 395 0.40 -3.88 -30.93
N PRO A 396 -0.66 -3.38 -31.58
CA PRO A 396 -1.93 -3.08 -30.94
C PRO A 396 -2.59 -4.27 -30.25
N ALA A 397 -2.49 -5.48 -30.80
CA ALA A 397 -3.16 -6.65 -30.26
C ALA A 397 -2.51 -7.09 -28.94
N GLN A 398 -1.18 -7.08 -28.86
CA GLN A 398 -0.47 -7.36 -27.60
C GLN A 398 -0.75 -6.30 -26.53
N ARG A 399 -0.81 -5.03 -26.94
CA ARG A 399 -1.19 -3.93 -26.06
C ARG A 399 -2.60 -4.12 -25.50
N GLU A 400 -3.58 -4.42 -26.34
CA GLU A 400 -4.96 -4.65 -25.93
C GLU A 400 -5.10 -5.86 -25.02
N ALA A 401 -4.38 -6.96 -25.29
CA ALA A 401 -4.36 -8.14 -24.45
C ALA A 401 -3.81 -7.85 -23.04
N MET A 402 -2.67 -7.15 -22.94
CA MET A 402 -2.07 -6.78 -21.66
C MET A 402 -2.96 -5.77 -20.88
N ALA A 403 -3.57 -4.82 -21.58
CA ALA A 403 -4.52 -3.88 -21.00
C ALA A 403 -5.76 -4.60 -20.44
N ALA A 404 -6.35 -5.53 -21.19
CA ALA A 404 -7.50 -6.33 -20.76
C ALA A 404 -7.16 -7.19 -19.54
N ALA A 405 -5.98 -7.81 -19.53
CA ALA A 405 -5.48 -8.56 -18.37
C ALA A 405 -5.33 -7.68 -17.12
N GLY A 406 -4.75 -6.48 -17.26
CA GLY A 406 -4.63 -5.51 -16.18
C GLY A 406 -5.99 -5.07 -15.63
N LEU A 407 -6.92 -4.72 -16.51
CA LEU A 407 -8.29 -4.34 -16.14
C LEU A 407 -9.02 -5.48 -15.43
N ALA A 408 -8.92 -6.72 -15.94
CA ALA A 408 -9.53 -7.90 -15.32
C ALA A 408 -8.95 -8.16 -13.92
N LEU A 409 -7.62 -8.05 -13.75
CA LEU A 409 -6.98 -8.23 -12.45
C LEU A 409 -7.45 -7.19 -11.43
N VAL A 410 -7.54 -5.92 -11.83
CA VAL A 410 -8.04 -4.85 -10.95
C VAL A 410 -9.53 -5.06 -10.67
N ALA A 411 -10.36 -5.31 -11.68
CA ALA A 411 -11.80 -5.52 -11.52
C ALA A 411 -12.12 -6.68 -10.57
N ASN A 412 -11.41 -7.81 -10.69
CA ASN A 412 -11.54 -8.94 -9.78
C ASN A 412 -11.13 -8.61 -8.33
N GLY A 413 -10.29 -7.59 -8.14
CA GLY A 413 -9.89 -7.09 -6.82
C GLY A 413 -10.74 -5.93 -6.29
N LYS A 414 -11.59 -5.29 -7.11
CA LYS A 414 -12.40 -4.13 -6.73
C LYS A 414 -13.51 -4.49 -5.72
N GLY A 415 -13.94 -3.47 -4.98
CA GLY A 415 -15.00 -3.56 -3.98
C GLY A 415 -14.58 -4.22 -2.67
N ALA A 416 -13.29 -4.55 -2.49
CA ALA A 416 -12.78 -5.09 -1.25
C ALA A 416 -12.93 -4.09 -0.09
N VAL A 417 -12.76 -2.79 -0.35
CA VAL A 417 -13.02 -1.71 0.61
C VAL A 417 -14.49 -1.69 0.96
N ALA A 418 -15.39 -1.64 -0.02
CA ALA A 418 -16.84 -1.60 0.22
C ALA A 418 -17.33 -2.79 1.04
N ARG A 419 -16.91 -4.02 0.67
CA ARG A 419 -17.24 -5.24 1.43
C ARG A 419 -16.66 -5.19 2.85
N THR A 420 -15.44 -4.70 3.01
CA THR A 420 -14.82 -4.52 4.34
C THR A 420 -15.57 -3.51 5.20
N LEU A 421 -16.02 -2.39 4.62
CA LEU A 421 -16.82 -1.38 5.31
C LEU A 421 -18.12 -1.98 5.84
N VAL A 422 -18.84 -2.75 5.02
CA VAL A 422 -20.05 -3.47 5.44
C VAL A 422 -19.74 -4.42 6.60
N GLN A 423 -18.64 -5.17 6.50
CA GLN A 423 -18.26 -6.16 7.50
C GLN A 423 -17.92 -5.56 8.89
N ILE A 424 -17.36 -4.35 8.93
CA ILE A 424 -17.00 -3.67 10.18
C ILE A 424 -18.08 -2.70 10.69
N ALA A 425 -19.10 -2.37 9.89
CA ALA A 425 -20.04 -1.28 10.16
C ALA A 425 -20.75 -1.41 11.51
N GLN A 426 -21.13 -2.63 11.90
CA GLN A 426 -21.84 -2.90 13.16
C GLN A 426 -21.01 -2.60 14.42
N ASP A 427 -19.69 -2.69 14.31
CA ASP A 427 -18.74 -2.48 15.41
C ASP A 427 -18.08 -1.10 15.35
N LEU A 428 -18.46 -0.27 14.38
CA LEU A 428 -18.02 1.12 14.35
C LEU A 428 -18.56 1.84 15.60
N PRO A 429 -17.76 2.74 16.18
CA PRO A 429 -18.23 3.53 17.32
C PRO A 429 -19.52 4.30 16.95
N PRO A 430 -20.54 4.34 17.82
CA PRO A 430 -21.77 5.10 17.55
C PRO A 430 -21.43 6.57 17.35
N VAL A 431 -22.17 7.23 16.45
CA VAL A 431 -22.07 8.69 16.27
C VAL A 431 -22.24 9.33 17.65
N ALA A 432 -21.33 10.21 18.04
CA ALA A 432 -21.54 10.99 19.25
C ALA A 432 -22.78 11.84 19.02
N THR A 433 -23.92 11.46 19.62
CA THR A 433 -25.01 12.41 19.82
C THR A 433 -24.43 13.55 20.64
N GLU A 434 -24.51 14.77 20.11
CA GLU A 434 -24.27 15.97 20.90
C GLU A 434 -25.20 15.89 22.10
N GLY A 435 -24.65 15.48 23.24
CA GLY A 435 -25.34 15.54 24.51
C GLY A 435 -25.56 17.02 24.78
N VAL A 436 -26.81 17.44 24.67
CA VAL A 436 -27.35 18.65 25.28
C VAL A 436 -26.71 18.78 26.66
N MET A 437 -25.84 19.78 26.79
CA MET A 437 -25.40 20.25 28.09
C MET A 437 -26.63 20.77 28.82
N SER A 438 -27.08 20.02 29.82
CA SER A 438 -27.92 20.51 30.92
C SER A 438 -27.27 20.13 32.22
#